data_AF-A0A3M9XTY2-F1
#
_entry.id   AF-A0A3M9XTY2-F1
#
_cell.length_a   1.000
_cell.length_b   1.000
_cell.length_c   1.000
_cell.angle_alpha   90.00
_cell.angle_beta   90.00
_cell.angle_gamma   90.00
#
_symmetry.space_group_name_H-M   'P 1'
#
loop_
_entity.id
_entity.type
_entity.pdbx_description
1 polymer ?
#
loop_
_entity_poly.entity_id
_entity_poly.type
_entity_poly.pdbx_seq_one_letter_code
_entity_poly.pdbx_strand_id
1 'polypeptide(L)' 'MAKGSKKNLGASETRKLAARVLTNAPKVLGVTKDGVRILKPKGEATHFSSKEIRDAIATVRAAKRAG' A
#
# COMPACT_ATOMS: atom_id res chain seq x y z
N MET A 1 38.52 -4.96 -22.96
CA MET A 1 38.40 -5.34 -21.52
C MET A 1 37.65 -4.22 -20.79
N ALA A 2 36.34 -4.36 -20.58
CA ALA A 2 35.54 -3.34 -19.90
C ALA A 2 35.69 -3.51 -18.38
N LYS A 3 36.50 -2.65 -17.73
CA LYS A 3 36.59 -2.59 -16.28
C LYS A 3 35.27 -2.05 -15.72
N GLY A 4 34.55 -2.89 -14.98
CA GLY A 4 33.30 -2.54 -14.33
C GLY A 4 33.51 -1.50 -13.23
N SER A 5 32.99 -0.29 -13.45
CA SER A 5 32.94 0.76 -12.46
C SER A 5 31.90 0.42 -11.38
N LYS A 6 32.34 -0.12 -10.24
CA LYS A 6 31.55 -0.16 -9.01
C LYS A 6 31.34 1.28 -8.52
N LYS A 7 30.21 1.89 -8.88
CA LYS A 7 29.77 3.17 -8.31
C LYS A 7 29.35 2.91 -6.85
N ASN A 8 30.18 3.33 -5.91
CA ASN A 8 29.80 3.37 -4.50
C ASN A 8 28.80 4.51 -4.33
N LEU A 9 27.53 4.18 -4.09
CA LEU A 9 26.47 5.15 -3.83
C LEU A 9 26.81 5.91 -2.55
N GLY A 10 26.94 7.24 -2.64
CA GLY A 10 27.26 8.08 -1.50
C GLY A 10 26.18 8.02 -0.41
N ALA A 11 26.52 8.45 0.81
CA ALA A 11 25.57 8.53 1.93
C ALA A 11 24.32 9.39 1.60
N SER A 12 24.42 10.30 0.64
CA SER A 12 23.29 11.11 0.13
C SER A 12 22.37 10.34 -0.81
N GLU A 13 22.91 9.47 -1.67
CA GLU A 13 22.11 8.62 -2.56
C GLU A 13 21.37 7.53 -1.78
N THR A 14 22.02 6.93 -0.78
CA THR A 14 21.37 5.95 0.12
C THR A 14 20.23 6.57 0.93
N ARG A 15 20.40 7.82 1.41
CA ARG A 15 19.31 8.57 2.06
C ARG A 15 18.15 8.89 1.10
N LYS A 16 18.46 9.28 -0.15
CA LYS A 16 17.41 9.53 -1.18
C LYS A 16 16.64 8.26 -1.54
N LEU A 17 17.34 7.11 -1.63
CA LEU A 17 16.73 5.80 -1.83
C LEU A 17 15.86 5.39 -0.64
N ALA A 18 16.35 5.54 0.59
CA ALA A 18 15.59 5.24 1.81
C ALA A 18 14.34 6.12 1.93
N ALA A 19 14.44 7.41 1.63
CA ALA A 19 13.29 8.31 1.60
C ALA A 19 12.27 7.90 0.53
N ARG A 20 12.73 7.52 -0.68
CA ARG A 20 11.86 6.98 -1.74
C ARG A 20 11.16 5.68 -1.33
N VAL A 21 11.85 4.80 -0.62
CA VAL A 21 11.27 3.53 -0.12
C VAL A 21 10.21 3.83 0.95
N LEU A 22 10.46 4.77 1.86
CA LEU A 22 9.49 5.19 2.88
C LEU A 22 8.23 5.82 2.26
N THR A 23 8.37 6.61 1.19
CA THR A 23 7.21 7.19 0.47
C THR A 23 6.45 6.18 -0.38
N ASN A 24 7.08 5.08 -0.81
CA ASN A 24 6.45 4.02 -1.60
C ASN A 24 5.96 2.83 -0.76
N ALA A 25 6.16 2.86 0.56
CA ALA A 25 5.67 1.82 1.45
C ALA A 25 4.13 1.83 1.43
N PRO A 26 3.48 0.73 1.03
CA PRO A 26 2.03 0.68 0.95
C PRO A 26 1.43 0.88 2.34
N LYS A 27 0.52 1.86 2.46
CA LYS A 27 -0.13 2.19 3.72
C LYS A 27 -0.94 0.98 4.21
N VAL A 28 -0.65 0.51 5.41
CA VAL A 28 -1.42 -0.57 6.04
C VAL A 28 -2.76 -0.01 6.52
N LEU A 29 -3.86 -0.66 6.13
CA LEU A 29 -5.21 -0.31 6.55
C LEU A 29 -5.64 -1.07 7.81
N GLY A 30 -5.07 -2.26 8.04
CA GLY A 30 -5.35 -3.08 9.20
C GLY A 30 -4.54 -4.38 9.19
N VAL A 31 -4.73 -5.19 10.22
CA VAL A 31 -4.15 -6.52 10.35
C VAL A 31 -5.29 -7.50 10.66
N THR A 32 -5.31 -8.66 10.01
CA THR A 32 -6.29 -9.72 10.30
C THR A 32 -5.98 -10.40 11.63
N LYS A 33 -6.91 -11.21 12.15
CA LYS A 33 -6.68 -12.01 13.38
C LYS A 33 -5.47 -12.94 13.24
N ASP A 34 -5.19 -13.40 12.03
CA ASP A 34 -4.07 -14.29 11.70
C ASP A 34 -2.76 -13.54 11.45
N GLY A 35 -2.72 -12.22 11.67
CA GLY A 35 -1.51 -11.41 11.53
C GLY A 35 -1.22 -10.91 10.10
N VAL A 36 -2.11 -11.16 9.13
CA VAL A 36 -1.91 -10.75 7.74
C VAL A 36 -2.19 -9.25 7.59
N ARG A 37 -1.25 -8.51 7.01
CA ARG A 37 -1.35 -7.05 6.80
C ARG A 37 -2.23 -6.75 5.58
N ILE A 38 -3.29 -5.97 5.79
CA ILE A 38 -4.14 -5.46 4.71
C ILE A 38 -3.52 -4.14 4.23
N LEU A 39 -3.06 -4.14 2.99
CA LEU A 39 -2.44 -2.98 2.36
C LEU A 39 -3.46 -2.16 1.56
N LYS A 40 -3.28 -0.84 1.53
CA LYS A 40 -4.05 0.03 0.65
C LYS A 40 -3.66 -0.27 -0.81
N PRO A 41 -4.61 -0.63 -1.69
CA PRO A 41 -4.32 -0.82 -3.11
C PRO A 41 -3.82 0.49 -3.74
N LYS A 42 -2.94 0.37 -4.74
CA LYS A 42 -2.29 1.50 -5.41
C LYS A 42 -3.21 2.27 -6.38
N GLY A 43 -4.42 1.77 -6.63
CA GLY A 43 -5.37 2.36 -7.57
C GLY A 43 -6.82 2.19 -7.11
N GLU A 44 -7.73 2.75 -7.89
CA GLU A 44 -9.17 2.62 -7.68
C GLU A 44 -9.68 1.26 -8.15
N ALA A 45 -10.85 0.86 -7.64
CA ALA A 45 -11.48 -0.39 -8.02
C ALA A 45 -11.96 -0.29 -9.48
N THR A 46 -11.40 -1.12 -10.36
CA THR A 46 -11.70 -1.10 -11.80
C THR A 46 -13.01 -1.81 -12.17
N HIS A 47 -13.50 -2.70 -11.30
CA HIS A 47 -14.64 -3.57 -11.58
C HIS A 47 -15.90 -3.20 -10.80
N PHE A 48 -15.87 -2.10 -10.04
CA PHE A 48 -17.00 -1.66 -9.24
C PHE A 48 -17.25 -0.19 -9.50
N SER A 49 -18.51 0.15 -9.75
CA SER A 49 -18.95 1.54 -9.78
C SER A 49 -18.92 2.17 -8.38
N SER A 50 -18.79 3.49 -8.32
CA SER A 50 -18.86 4.26 -7.08
C SER A 50 -20.18 4.06 -6.31
N LYS A 51 -21.25 3.65 -6.99
CA LYS A 51 -22.54 3.31 -6.34
C LYS A 51 -22.43 1.96 -5.63
N GLU A 52 -21.95 0.92 -6.32
CA GLU A 52 -21.79 -0.42 -5.74
C GLU A 52 -20.84 -0.42 -4.54
N ILE A 53 -19.76 0.36 -4.60
CA ILE A 53 -18.85 0.51 -3.46
C ILE A 53 -19.57 1.13 -2.26
N ARG A 54 -20.38 2.17 -2.46
CA ARG A 54 -21.14 2.82 -1.38
C ARG A 54 -22.17 1.88 -0.78
N ASP A 55 -22.90 1.17 -1.62
CA ASP A 55 -23.94 0.22 -1.20
C ASP A 55 -23.31 -0.92 -0.38
N ALA A 56 -22.17 -1.48 -0.82
CA ALA A 56 -21.44 -2.50 -0.07
C ALA A 56 -20.96 -2.00 1.31
N ILE A 57 -20.40 -0.78 1.37
CA ILE A 57 -19.96 -0.18 2.64
C ILE A 57 -21.14 0.03 3.59
N ALA A 58 -22.29 0.48 3.09
CA ALA A 58 -23.49 0.68 3.90
C ALA A 58 -23.97 -0.63 4.52
N THR A 59 -24.03 -1.71 3.75
CA THR A 59 -24.41 -3.06 4.22
C THR A 59 -23.51 -3.56 5.33
N VAL A 60 -22.19 -3.46 5.16
CA VAL A 60 -21.23 -3.90 6.19
C VAL A 60 -21.38 -3.09 7.48
N ARG A 61 -21.59 -1.77 7.37
CA ARG A 61 -21.81 -0.91 8.54
C ARG A 61 -23.12 -1.23 9.27
N ALA A 62 -24.18 -1.55 8.53
CA ALA A 62 -25.45 -1.98 9.10
C ALA A 62 -25.31 -3.31 9.85
N ALA A 63 -24.67 -4.31 9.23
CA ALA A 63 -24.40 -5.60 9.85
C ALA A 63 -23.57 -5.48 11.14
N LYS A 64 -22.53 -4.61 11.14
CA LYS A 64 -21.72 -4.34 12.34
C LYS A 64 -22.51 -3.69 13.48
N ARG A 65 -23.57 -2.93 13.18
CA ARG A 65 -24.41 -2.30 14.20
C ARG A 65 -25.47 -3.23 14.78
N ALA A 66 -25.81 -4.29 14.05
CA ALA A 66 -26.85 -5.25 14.43
C ALA A 66 -26.35 -6.42 15.29
N GLY A 67 -25.03 -6.60 15.39
CA GLY A 67 -24.38 -7.55 16.30
C GLY A 67 -23.65 -6.82 17.42
#